data_AF-A0A1I1UCH1-F1
#
_entry.id   AF-A0A1I1UCH1-F1
#
_cell.length_a   1.000
_cell.length_b   1.000
_cell.length_c   1.000
_cell.angle_alpha   90.00
_cell.angle_beta   90.00
_cell.angle_gamma   90.00
#
_symmetry.space_group_name_H-M   'P 1'
#
loop_
_entity.id
_entity.type
_entity.pdbx_description
1 polymer ?
#
loop_
_entity_poly.entity_id
_entity_poly.type
_entity_poly.pdbx_seq_one_letter_code
_entity_poly.pdbx_strand_id
1 'polypeptide(L)'
;MNFHDENFLPGGETLAGARKRVLVGVLAERELARQNLELPAERVQEVARWFRARFDLTTRARTEAFLAHAGLTPERFTAQMRELATLDAIERQFVATIDARLPDHRRLLTIRDFLLRQEER
;
A
#
# COMPACT_ATOMS: atom_id res chain seq x y z
N MET A 1 -5.27 20.74 23.77
CA MET A 1 -5.71 19.32 23.80
C MET A 1 -4.57 18.51 23.19
N ASN A 2 -3.82 17.77 24.01
CA ASN A 2 -2.67 16.99 23.56
C ASN A 2 -3.17 15.76 22.79
N PHE A 3 -3.13 15.82 21.46
CA PHE A 3 -3.27 14.65 20.60
C PHE A 3 -1.96 13.88 20.68
N HIS A 4 -1.92 12.89 21.57
CA HIS A 4 -0.78 11.98 21.70
C HIS A 4 -0.41 11.38 20.33
N ASP A 5 0.89 11.38 20.06
CA ASP A 5 1.63 10.86 18.89
C ASP A 5 1.29 9.43 18.43
N GLU A 6 0.45 8.69 19.17
CA GLU A 6 0.13 7.27 18.93
C GLU A 6 -0.68 7.01 17.65
N ASN A 7 -1.21 8.06 17.01
CA ASN A 7 -1.98 7.95 15.78
C ASN A 7 -1.12 8.01 14.52
N PHE A 8 0.16 8.35 14.62
CA PHE A 8 1.06 8.45 13.47
C PHE A 8 2.04 7.27 13.42
N LEU A 9 2.14 6.68 12.24
CA LEU A 9 3.03 5.58 11.90
C LEU A 9 4.19 6.11 11.05
N PRO A 10 5.32 5.36 10.96
CA PRO A 10 6.43 5.72 10.09
C PRO A 10 5.97 6.06 8.67
N GLY A 11 6.60 7.06 8.05
CA GLY A 11 6.23 7.54 6.71
C GLY A 11 5.06 8.52 6.67
N GLY A 12 4.68 9.12 7.80
CA GLY A 12 3.61 10.11 7.87
C GLY A 12 2.20 9.50 7.74
N GLU A 13 2.09 8.19 7.93
CA GLU A 13 0.83 7.47 7.88
C GLU A 13 0.05 7.64 9.19
N THR A 14 -1.27 7.55 9.13
CA THR A 14 -2.10 7.45 10.34
C THR A 14 -2.53 6.01 10.58
N LEU A 15 -2.75 5.62 11.84
CA LEU A 15 -3.27 4.29 12.17
C LEU A 15 -4.59 3.97 11.45
N ALA A 16 -5.47 4.96 11.30
CA ALA A 16 -6.71 4.81 10.55
C ALA A 16 -6.45 4.56 9.05
N GLY A 17 -5.46 5.25 8.47
CA GLY A 17 -4.98 5.00 7.11
C GLY A 17 -4.43 3.58 6.95
N ALA A 18 -3.60 3.14 7.89
CA ALA A 18 -3.02 1.80 7.90
C ALA A 18 -4.07 0.71 7.97
N ARG A 19 -5.06 0.84 8.87
CA ARG A 19 -6.17 -0.11 8.96
C ARG A 19 -6.95 -0.22 7.65
N LYS A 20 -7.18 0.90 6.96
CA LYS A 20 -7.84 0.88 5.63
C LYS A 20 -6.97 0.19 4.58
N ARG A 21 -5.66 0.45 4.55
CA ARG A 21 -4.74 -0.22 3.62
C ARG A 21 -4.65 -1.72 3.86
N VAL A 22 -4.51 -2.14 5.11
CA VAL A 22 -4.51 -3.57 5.50
C VAL A 22 -5.84 -4.22 5.14
N LEU A 23 -6.98 -3.56 5.39
CA LEU A 23 -8.30 -4.06 5.00
C LEU A 23 -8.39 -4.27 3.47
N VAL A 24 -7.88 -3.33 2.67
CA VAL A 24 -7.85 -3.46 1.21
C VAL A 24 -7.02 -4.67 0.77
N GLY A 25 -5.87 -4.92 1.40
CA GLY A 25 -5.07 -6.13 1.18
C GLY A 25 -5.87 -7.42 1.45
N VAL A 26 -6.51 -7.51 2.62
CA VAL A 26 -7.36 -8.64 3.00
C VAL A 26 -8.51 -8.84 2.02
N LEU A 27 -9.15 -7.77 1.56
CA LEU A 27 -10.24 -7.85 0.58
C LEU A 27 -9.74 -8.31 -0.80
N ALA A 28 -8.56 -7.86 -1.23
CA ALA A 28 -7.95 -8.30 -2.48
C ALA A 28 -7.63 -9.80 -2.47
N GLU A 29 -7.08 -10.32 -1.36
CA GLU A 29 -6.84 -11.77 -1.20
C GLU A 29 -8.14 -12.58 -1.27
N ARG A 30 -9.19 -12.12 -0.58
CA ARG A 30 -10.51 -12.77 -0.62
C ARG A 30 -11.12 -12.74 -2.00
N GLU A 31 -10.97 -11.62 -2.72
CA GLU A 31 -11.49 -11.47 -4.07
C GLU A 31 -10.76 -12.39 -5.06
N LEU A 32 -9.44 -12.50 -4.96
CA LEU A 32 -8.64 -13.43 -5.75
C LEU A 32 -9.11 -14.87 -5.53
N ALA A 33 -9.28 -15.27 -4.26
CA ALA A 33 -9.77 -16.60 -3.89
C ALA A 33 -11.20 -16.84 -4.40
N ARG A 34 -12.09 -15.85 -4.31
CA ARG A 34 -13.47 -15.92 -4.80
C ARG A 34 -13.54 -16.17 -6.31
N GLN A 35 -12.59 -15.62 -7.07
CA GLN A 35 -12.50 -15.82 -8.52
C GLN A 35 -11.78 -17.12 -8.91
N ASN A 36 -11.30 -17.93 -7.94
CA ASN A 36 -10.42 -19.07 -8.16
C ASN A 36 -9.19 -18.71 -9.01
N LEU A 37 -8.66 -17.50 -8.80
CA LEU A 37 -7.44 -17.06 -9.46
C LEU A 37 -6.24 -17.39 -8.57
N GLU A 38 -5.20 -17.91 -9.21
CA GLU A 38 -3.90 -18.06 -8.58
C GLU A 38 -2.95 -16.99 -9.10
N LEU A 39 -2.19 -16.39 -8.18
CA LEU A 39 -1.17 -15.44 -8.54
C LEU A 39 0.11 -16.19 -8.94
N PRO A 40 0.61 -16.03 -10.18
CA PRO A 40 1.84 -16.69 -10.61
C PRO A 40 3.03 -16.27 -9.75
N ALA A 41 3.92 -17.22 -9.46
CA ALA A 41 5.13 -16.95 -8.67
C ALA A 41 6.03 -15.89 -9.34
N GLU A 42 6.05 -15.87 -10.67
CA GLU A 42 6.77 -14.91 -11.49
C GLU A 42 6.31 -13.47 -11.20
N ARG A 43 5.00 -13.27 -10.98
CA ARG A 43 4.43 -11.95 -10.69
C ARG A 43 4.89 -11.43 -9.34
N VAL A 44 4.96 -12.30 -8.33
CA VAL A 44 5.50 -11.94 -7.01
C VAL A 44 6.97 -11.53 -7.14
N GLN A 45 7.76 -12.25 -7.94
CA GLN A 45 9.16 -11.93 -8.18
C GLN A 45 9.34 -10.61 -8.96
N GLU A 46 8.47 -10.30 -9.91
CA GLU A 46 8.46 -9.02 -10.61
C GLU A 46 8.23 -7.86 -9.65
N VAL A 47 7.22 -7.96 -8.78
CA VAL A 47 6.94 -6.93 -7.77
C VAL A 47 8.11 -6.80 -6.80
N ALA A 48 8.69 -7.91 -6.35
CA ALA A 48 9.88 -7.89 -5.50
C ALA A 48 11.10 -7.24 -6.18
N ARG A 49 11.30 -7.45 -7.49
CA ARG A 49 12.36 -6.78 -8.26
C ARG A 49 12.07 -5.28 -8.41
N TRP A 50 10.84 -4.92 -8.76
CA TRP A 50 10.42 -3.53 -8.87
C TRP A 50 10.60 -2.78 -7.55
N PHE A 51 10.17 -3.36 -6.44
CA PHE A 51 10.32 -2.77 -5.10
C PHE A 51 11.79 -2.52 -4.79
N ARG A 52 12.63 -3.54 -4.98
CA ARG A 52 14.07 -3.41 -4.75
C ARG A 52 14.71 -2.33 -5.63
N ALA A 53 14.37 -2.28 -6.92
CA ALA A 53 14.88 -1.24 -7.81
C ALA A 53 14.41 0.16 -7.40
N ARG A 54 13.13 0.31 -7.04
CA ARG A 54 12.51 1.58 -6.65
C ARG A 54 13.12 2.20 -5.39
N PHE A 55 13.65 1.37 -4.50
CA PHE A 55 14.27 1.78 -3.24
C PHE A 55 15.79 1.52 -3.18
N ASP A 56 16.42 1.30 -4.33
CA ASP A 56 17.87 1.10 -4.46
C ASP A 56 18.44 -0.07 -3.60
N LEU A 57 17.61 -1.10 -3.39
CA LEU A 57 17.94 -2.36 -2.74
C LEU A 57 18.40 -3.41 -3.76
N THR A 58 19.19 -2.97 -4.74
CA THR A 58 19.59 -3.79 -5.91
C THR A 58 20.70 -4.79 -5.58
N THR A 59 21.42 -4.61 -4.48
CA THR A 59 22.44 -5.54 -4.00
C THR A 59 21.94 -6.39 -2.85
N ARG A 60 22.53 -7.58 -2.70
CA ARG A 60 22.25 -8.49 -1.58
C ARG A 60 22.48 -7.80 -0.23
N ALA A 61 23.64 -7.17 -0.06
CA ALA A 61 24.00 -6.50 1.19
C ALA A 61 23.01 -5.39 1.58
N ARG A 62 22.55 -4.58 0.63
CA ARG A 62 21.53 -3.55 0.90
C ARG A 62 20.18 -4.14 1.23
N THR A 63 19.78 -5.21 0.53
CA THR A 63 18.53 -5.92 0.83
C THR A 63 18.57 -6.50 2.24
N GLU A 64 19.65 -7.19 2.62
CA GLU A 64 19.81 -7.78 3.95
C GLU A 64 19.83 -6.71 5.05
N ALA A 65 20.54 -5.60 4.84
CA ALA A 65 20.56 -4.47 5.78
C ALA A 65 19.17 -3.85 5.96
N PHE A 66 18.41 -3.69 4.86
CA PHE A 66 17.03 -3.22 4.92
C PHE A 66 16.14 -4.18 5.69
N LEU A 67 16.19 -5.48 5.40
CA LEU A 67 15.37 -6.48 6.09
C LEU A 67 15.67 -6.50 7.59
N ALA A 68 16.95 -6.44 7.97
CA ALA A 68 17.36 -6.37 9.36
C ALA A 68 16.85 -5.08 10.04
N HIS A 69 17.00 -3.92 9.39
CA HIS A 69 16.50 -2.65 9.90
C HIS A 69 14.98 -2.64 10.07
N ALA A 70 14.25 -3.23 9.12
CA ALA A 70 12.80 -3.33 9.15
C ALA A 70 12.27 -4.44 10.08
N GLY A 71 13.14 -5.26 10.68
CA GLY A 71 12.75 -6.42 11.48
C GLY A 71 12.02 -7.51 10.67
N LEU A 72 12.30 -7.61 9.37
CA LEU A 72 11.65 -8.54 8.45
C LEU A 72 12.54 -9.76 8.17
N THR A 73 11.92 -10.93 8.11
CA THR A 73 12.56 -12.11 7.50
C THR A 73 12.35 -12.10 5.98
N PRO A 74 13.17 -12.81 5.18
CA PRO A 74 12.97 -12.97 3.75
C PRO A 74 11.58 -13.53 3.38
N GLU A 75 11.04 -14.44 4.19
CA GLU A 75 9.73 -15.06 3.99
C GLU A 75 8.62 -14.03 4.21
N ARG A 76 8.73 -13.21 5.27
CA ARG A 76 7.76 -12.13 5.54
C ARG A 76 7.82 -11.05 4.47
N PHE A 77 9.01 -10.70 4.00
CA PHE A 77 9.16 -9.81 2.86
C PHE A 77 8.49 -10.38 1.59
N THR A 78 8.71 -11.66 1.31
CA THR A 78 8.08 -12.34 0.16
C THR A 78 6.56 -12.39 0.28
N ALA A 79 6.03 -12.63 1.49
CA ALA A 79 4.59 -12.55 1.77
C ALA A 79 4.05 -11.13 1.49
N GLN A 80 4.77 -10.10 1.90
CA GLN A 80 4.38 -8.71 1.62
C GLN A 80 4.39 -8.41 0.10
N MET A 81 5.38 -8.92 -0.64
CA MET A 81 5.43 -8.77 -2.09
C MET A 81 4.28 -9.51 -2.78
N ARG A 82 3.87 -10.67 -2.25
CA ARG A 82 2.69 -11.38 -2.72
C ARG A 82 1.42 -10.56 -2.47
N GLU A 83 1.26 -9.97 -1.29
CA GLU A 83 0.10 -9.14 -0.96
C GLU A 83 -0.01 -7.93 -1.91
N LEU A 84 1.11 -7.24 -2.18
CA LEU A 84 1.18 -6.15 -3.16
C LEU A 84 0.87 -6.62 -4.59
N ALA A 85 1.36 -7.78 -4.98
CA ALA A 85 1.11 -8.35 -6.29
C ALA A 85 -0.36 -8.77 -6.47
N THR A 86 -0.99 -9.32 -5.43
CA THR A 86 -2.43 -9.59 -5.40
C THR A 86 -3.23 -8.30 -5.54
N LEU A 87 -2.85 -7.25 -4.80
CA LEU A 87 -3.53 -5.97 -4.87
C LEU A 87 -3.43 -5.35 -6.27
N ASP A 88 -2.25 -5.32 -6.89
CA ASP A 88 -2.07 -4.84 -8.26
C ASP A 88 -2.89 -5.66 -9.27
N ALA A 89 -2.96 -6.99 -9.10
CA ALA A 89 -3.78 -7.85 -9.97
C ALA A 89 -5.27 -7.50 -9.89
N ILE A 90 -5.80 -7.32 -8.68
CA ILE A 90 -7.20 -6.92 -8.47
C ILE A 90 -7.43 -5.49 -8.95
N GLU A 91 -6.55 -4.55 -8.62
CA GLU A 91 -6.67 -3.14 -9.04
C GLU A 91 -6.77 -3.01 -10.57
N ARG A 92 -5.97 -3.76 -11.32
CA ARG A 92 -6.04 -3.79 -12.80
C ARG A 92 -7.39 -4.24 -13.33
N GLN A 93 -8.07 -5.17 -12.66
CA GLN A 93 -9.42 -5.59 -13.07
C GLN A 93 -10.44 -4.46 -12.86
N PHE A 94 -10.25 -3.65 -11.82
CA PHE A 94 -11.17 -2.58 -11.45
C PHE A 94 -10.73 -1.20 -11.96
N VAL A 95 -9.65 -1.08 -12.72
CA VAL A 95 -9.01 0.19 -13.09
C VAL A 95 -10.01 1.19 -13.67
N ALA A 96 -10.87 0.77 -14.61
CA ALA A 96 -11.88 1.65 -15.21
C ALA A 96 -12.91 2.15 -14.18
N THR A 97 -13.33 1.28 -13.25
CA THR A 97 -14.27 1.63 -12.18
C THR A 97 -13.62 2.57 -11.16
N ILE A 98 -12.35 2.34 -10.83
CA ILE A 98 -11.56 3.19 -9.94
C ILE A 98 -11.39 4.57 -10.57
N ASP A 99 -10.95 4.63 -11.82
CA ASP A 99 -10.71 5.87 -12.57
C ASP A 99 -11.98 6.71 -12.70
N ALA A 100 -13.14 6.07 -12.92
CA ALA A 100 -14.42 6.77 -12.97
C ALA A 100 -14.80 7.43 -11.62
N ARG A 101 -14.33 6.89 -10.50
CA ARG A 101 -14.65 7.39 -9.13
C ARG A 101 -13.60 8.35 -8.58
N LEU A 102 -12.39 8.35 -9.12
CA LEU A 102 -11.29 9.20 -8.66
C LEU A 102 -11.62 10.72 -8.70
N PRO A 103 -12.30 11.28 -9.72
CA PRO A 103 -12.64 12.70 -9.74
C PRO A 103 -13.47 13.15 -8.53
N ASP A 104 -14.48 12.37 -8.14
CA ASP A 104 -15.33 12.70 -6.99
C ASP A 104 -14.55 12.57 -5.68
N HIS A 105 -13.71 11.54 -5.57
CA HIS A 105 -12.83 11.40 -4.41
C HIS A 105 -11.90 12.62 -4.27
N ARG A 106 -11.30 13.08 -5.38
CA ARG A 106 -10.44 14.28 -5.38
C ARG A 106 -11.21 15.53 -4.95
N ARG A 107 -12.44 15.73 -5.45
CA ARG A 107 -13.29 16.86 -5.04
C ARG A 107 -13.54 16.86 -3.54
N LEU A 108 -13.86 15.70 -2.95
CA LEU A 108 -14.06 15.59 -1.50
C LEU A 108 -12.78 15.91 -0.70
N LEU A 109 -11.60 15.56 -1.22
CA LEU A 109 -10.34 15.88 -0.55
C LEU A 109 -10.03 17.39 -0.57
N THR A 110 -10.51 18.15 -1.55
CA THR A 110 -10.36 19.62 -1.58
C THR A 110 -11.16 20.34 -0.49
N ILE A 111 -12.10 19.67 0.18
CA ILE A 111 -12.85 20.24 1.32
C ILE A 111 -11.89 20.62 2.44
N ARG A 112 -10.85 19.83 2.69
CA ARG A 112 -9.83 20.17 3.69
C ARG A 112 -9.13 21.49 3.35
N ASP A 113 -8.70 21.65 2.10
CA ASP A 113 -8.03 22.87 1.64
C ASP A 113 -8.97 24.08 1.65
N PHE A 114 -10.26 23.86 1.45
CA PHE A 114 -11.28 24.89 1.57
C PHE A 114 -11.46 25.33 3.03
N LEU A 115 -11.57 24.40 3.97
CA LEU A 115 -11.75 24.70 5.39
C LEU A 115 -10.53 25.41 5.98
N LEU A 116 -9.32 24.94 5.67
CA LEU A 116 -8.08 25.57 6.14
C LEU A 116 -7.96 27.03 5.68
N ARG A 117 -8.38 27.34 4.44
CA ARG A 117 -8.40 28.72 3.91
C ARG A 117 -9.44 29.63 4.57
N GLN A 118 -10.47 29.08 5.20
CA GLN A 118 -11.46 29.87 5.94
C GLN A 118 -10.99 30.19 7.37
N GLU A 119 -10.15 29.35 7.97
CA GLU A 119 -9.58 29.58 9.31
C GLU A 119 -8.44 30.62 9.32
N GLU A 120 -7.83 30.88 8.16
CA GLU A 120 -6.81 31.94 7.95
C GLU A 120 -7.41 33.34 7.69
N ARG A 121 -8.74 33.48 7.64
CA ARG A 121 -9.46 34.76 7.45
C ARG A 121 -10.08 35.26 8.74
#